data_AF-A0AAE3UAB4-F1
#
_entry.id   AF-A0AAE3UAB4-F1
#
_cell.length_a   1.000
_cell.length_b   1.000
_cell.length_c   1.000
_cell.angle_alpha   90.00
_cell.angle_beta   90.00
_cell.angle_gamma   90.00
#
_symmetry.space_group_name_H-M   'P 1'
#
loop_
_entity.id
_entity.type
_entity.pdbx_description
1 polymer ?
#
loop_
_entity_poly.entity_id
_entity_poly.type
_entity_poly.pdbx_seq_one_letter_code
_entity_poly.pdbx_strand_id
1 'polypeptide(L)'
;MPDTMDSSLNPKQLAFVNQYLLSGNATESYQTVYGVESRDVANANAARLLAKTSIQDYIRNIQITIMQNTTITLEEVVTRINDLSQNAKADADKLKALDMLMKYLGGYVTAQDLAANLSEEQRERLLEELIKRVDK
;
A
#
# COMPACT_ATOMS: atom_id res chain seq x y z
N MET A 1 17.91 13.66 -15.84
CA MET A 1 18.17 12.22 -16.00
C MET A 1 19.50 11.93 -15.34
N PRO A 2 19.59 11.03 -14.35
CA PRO A 2 20.88 10.59 -13.84
C PRO A 2 21.41 9.44 -14.69
N ASP A 3 22.61 9.65 -15.21
CA ASP A 3 23.44 8.75 -15.98
C ASP A 3 23.93 7.53 -15.17
N THR A 4 23.97 6.39 -15.88
CA THR A 4 24.92 5.27 -15.81
C THR A 4 25.23 4.62 -14.44
N MET A 5 24.66 3.43 -14.17
CA MET A 5 25.29 2.40 -13.33
C MET A 5 24.93 0.98 -13.84
N ASP A 6 25.85 0.40 -14.62
CA ASP A 6 26.13 -1.04 -14.84
C ASP A 6 25.00 -2.07 -14.57
N SER A 7 23.91 -1.99 -15.34
CA SER A 7 22.72 -2.84 -15.17
C SER A 7 22.74 -4.13 -16.00
N SER A 8 23.85 -4.87 -15.99
CA SER A 8 23.85 -6.23 -16.55
C SER A 8 24.22 -7.24 -15.47
N LEU A 9 23.28 -7.50 -14.57
CA LEU A 9 23.30 -8.75 -13.81
C LEU A 9 23.39 -9.89 -14.82
N ASN A 10 24.40 -10.75 -14.65
CA ASN A 10 24.44 -11.94 -15.49
C ASN A 10 23.22 -12.84 -15.19
N PRO A 11 22.85 -13.76 -16.10
CA PRO A 11 21.63 -14.56 -15.93
C PRO A 11 21.54 -15.31 -14.60
N LYS A 12 22.67 -15.80 -14.06
CA LYS A 12 22.68 -16.48 -12.75
C LYS A 12 22.52 -15.53 -11.58
N GLN A 13 23.11 -14.33 -11.64
CA GLN A 13 22.90 -13.31 -10.62
C GLN A 13 21.45 -12.82 -10.61
N LEU A 14 20.85 -12.64 -11.79
CA LEU A 14 19.44 -12.30 -11.92
C LEU A 14 18.55 -13.42 -11.34
N ALA A 15 18.81 -14.68 -11.69
CA ALA A 15 18.08 -15.81 -11.13
C ALA A 15 18.21 -15.90 -9.61
N PHE A 16 19.41 -15.64 -9.07
CA PHE A 16 19.66 -15.58 -7.62
C PHE A 16 18.83 -14.49 -6.95
N VAL A 17 18.81 -13.27 -7.50
CA VAL A 17 18.06 -12.16 -6.92
C VAL A 17 16.56 -12.44 -6.98
N ASN A 18 16.04 -12.96 -8.09
CA ASN A 18 14.63 -13.33 -8.21
C ASN A 18 14.22 -14.39 -7.19
N GLN A 19 15.05 -15.43 -7.02
CA GLN A 19 14.80 -16.46 -6.02
C GLN A 19 14.88 -15.91 -4.60
N TYR A 20 15.82 -14.99 -4.32
CA TYR A 20 15.95 -14.32 -3.02
C TYR A 20 14.76 -13.42 -2.69
N LEU A 21 14.24 -12.66 -3.65
CA LEU A 21 13.05 -11.84 -3.47
C LEU A 21 11.80 -12.70 -3.20
N LEU A 22 11.74 -13.91 -3.74
CA LEU A 22 10.65 -14.86 -3.50
C LEU A 22 10.76 -15.56 -2.13
N SER A 23 11.96 -16.04 -1.77
CA SER A 23 12.16 -16.89 -0.58
C SER A 23 12.49 -16.12 0.69
N GLY A 24 13.05 -14.91 0.56
CA GLY A 24 13.66 -14.17 1.67
C GLY A 24 14.94 -14.80 2.22
N ASN A 25 15.41 -15.93 1.67
CA ASN A 25 16.53 -16.71 2.18
C ASN A 25 17.69 -16.76 1.18
N ALA A 26 18.71 -15.94 1.42
CA ALA A 26 19.85 -15.83 0.52
C ALA A 26 20.66 -17.12 0.38
N THR A 27 20.78 -17.91 1.46
CA THR A 27 21.54 -19.17 1.42
C THR A 27 20.82 -20.18 0.54
N GLU A 28 19.52 -20.38 0.78
CA GLU A 28 18.68 -21.27 -0.02
C GLU A 28 18.63 -20.85 -1.49
N SER A 29 18.42 -19.57 -1.77
CA SER A 29 18.40 -19.05 -3.14
C SER A 29 19.71 -19.32 -3.89
N TYR A 30 20.85 -19.24 -3.20
CA TYR A 30 22.13 -19.59 -3.78
C TYR A 30 22.23 -21.09 -4.06
N GLN A 31 21.80 -21.95 -3.13
CA GLN A 31 21.79 -23.40 -3.33
C GLN A 31 20.92 -23.79 -4.52
N THR A 32 19.72 -23.23 -4.64
CA THR A 32 18.80 -23.49 -5.75
C THR A 32 19.39 -23.08 -7.10
N VAL A 33 20.00 -21.90 -7.19
CA VAL A 33 20.45 -21.32 -8.47
C VAL A 33 21.82 -21.82 -8.91
N TYR A 34 22.72 -22.07 -7.95
CA TYR A 34 24.10 -22.49 -8.23
C TYR A 34 24.34 -23.99 -7.97
N GLY A 35 23.36 -24.74 -7.46
CA GLY A 35 23.46 -26.18 -7.23
C GLY A 35 24.46 -26.56 -6.14
N VAL A 36 24.56 -25.76 -5.07
CA VAL A 36 25.54 -25.98 -3.99
C VAL A 36 24.90 -26.71 -2.81
N GLU A 37 25.41 -27.89 -2.46
CA GLU A 37 24.89 -28.69 -1.34
C GLU A 37 25.36 -28.17 0.02
N SER A 38 26.59 -27.67 0.11
CA SER A 38 27.14 -27.14 1.36
C SER A 38 26.50 -25.81 1.73
N ARG A 39 25.81 -25.79 2.87
CA ARG A 39 25.17 -24.59 3.42
C ARG A 39 26.19 -23.48 3.71
N ASP A 40 27.35 -23.82 4.25
CA ASP A 40 28.39 -22.83 4.62
C ASP A 40 28.97 -22.15 3.37
N VAL A 41 29.23 -22.94 2.31
CA VAL A 41 29.70 -22.41 1.02
C VAL A 41 28.62 -21.53 0.39
N ALA A 42 27.36 -21.97 0.40
CA ALA A 42 26.26 -21.19 -0.14
C ALA A 42 26.06 -19.88 0.62
N ASN A 43 26.12 -19.91 1.95
CA ASN A 43 25.96 -18.72 2.79
C ASN A 43 27.05 -17.67 2.51
N ALA A 44 28.32 -18.09 2.52
CA ALA A 44 29.44 -17.18 2.27
C ALA A 44 29.36 -16.52 0.89
N ASN A 45 28.98 -17.28 -0.15
CA ASN A 45 28.87 -16.74 -1.50
C ASN A 45 27.60 -15.92 -1.73
N ALA A 46 26.48 -16.29 -1.11
CA ALA A 46 25.25 -15.48 -1.10
C ALA A 46 25.50 -14.11 -0.46
N ALA A 47 26.19 -14.08 0.69
CA ALA A 47 26.57 -12.84 1.35
C ALA A 47 27.46 -11.95 0.47
N ARG A 48 28.45 -12.54 -0.22
CA ARG A 48 29.29 -11.83 -1.19
C ARG A 48 28.48 -11.27 -2.36
N LEU A 49 27.48 -12.00 -2.87
CA LEU A 49 26.60 -11.51 -3.93
C LEU A 49 25.74 -10.33 -3.45
N LEU A 50 25.13 -10.44 -2.26
CA LEU A 50 24.31 -9.35 -1.70
C LEU A 50 25.12 -8.10 -1.32
N ALA A 51 26.45 -8.22 -1.15
CA ALA A 51 27.34 -7.09 -0.94
C ALA A 51 27.69 -6.34 -2.24
N LYS A 52 27.40 -6.90 -3.43
CA LYS A 52 27.69 -6.22 -4.70
C LYS A 52 26.71 -5.08 -4.95
N THR A 53 27.22 -3.89 -5.24
CA THR A 53 26.42 -2.68 -5.50
C THR A 53 25.37 -2.91 -6.60
N SER A 54 25.73 -3.54 -7.71
CA SER A 54 24.78 -3.82 -8.81
C SER A 54 23.62 -4.74 -8.41
N ILE A 55 23.84 -5.68 -7.48
CA ILE A 55 22.78 -6.53 -6.93
C ILE A 55 21.90 -5.73 -5.96
N GLN A 56 22.52 -4.92 -5.09
CA GLN A 56 21.80 -4.07 -4.14
C GLN A 56 20.91 -3.05 -4.85
N ASP A 57 21.42 -2.42 -5.91
CA ASP A 57 20.67 -1.45 -6.71
C ASP A 57 19.48 -2.10 -7.40
N TYR A 58 19.66 -3.31 -7.96
CA TYR A 58 18.54 -4.05 -8.54
C TYR A 58 17.48 -4.41 -7.51
N ILE A 59 17.86 -4.95 -6.35
CA ILE A 59 16.93 -5.25 -5.25
C ILE A 59 16.19 -3.99 -4.82
N ARG A 60 16.90 -2.86 -4.64
CA ARG A 60 16.31 -1.58 -4.26
C ARG A 60 15.31 -1.08 -5.30
N ASN A 61 15.64 -1.17 -6.59
CA ASN A 61 14.73 -0.76 -7.66
C ASN A 61 13.44 -1.60 -7.66
N ILE A 62 13.55 -2.92 -7.46
CA ILE A 62 12.38 -3.78 -7.34
C ILE A 62 11.57 -3.41 -6.09
N GLN A 63 12.22 -3.18 -4.95
CA GLN A 63 11.53 -2.76 -3.73
C GLN A 63 10.81 -1.41 -3.89
N ILE A 64 11.45 -0.42 -4.51
CA ILE A 64 10.83 0.87 -4.84
C ILE A 64 9.64 0.66 -5.77
N THR A 65 9.78 -0.17 -6.81
CA THR A 65 8.69 -0.48 -7.74
C THR A 65 7.52 -1.14 -7.01
N ILE A 66 7.79 -2.11 -6.14
CA ILE A 66 6.77 -2.75 -5.30
C ILE A 66 6.12 -1.69 -4.41
N MET A 67 6.89 -0.87 -3.70
CA MET A 67 6.37 0.19 -2.82
C MET A 67 5.52 1.22 -3.55
N GLN A 68 5.94 1.66 -4.74
CA GLN A 68 5.17 2.57 -5.58
C GLN A 68 3.84 1.92 -6.02
N ASN A 69 3.86 0.63 -6.34
CA ASN A 69 2.66 -0.10 -6.75
C ASN A 69 1.77 -0.56 -5.57
N THR A 70 2.30 -0.61 -4.35
CA THR A 70 1.55 -1.02 -3.13
C THR A 70 1.12 0.16 -2.28
N THR A 71 1.71 1.34 -2.46
CA THR A 71 1.25 2.57 -1.82
C THR A 71 -0.03 3.01 -2.49
N ILE A 72 -1.16 2.83 -1.81
CA ILE A 72 -2.43 3.40 -2.25
C ILE A 72 -2.54 4.84 -1.75
N THR A 73 -2.68 5.78 -2.66
CA THR A 73 -2.90 7.20 -2.34
C THR A 73 -4.40 7.51 -2.24
N LEU A 74 -4.75 8.59 -1.54
CA LEU A 74 -6.14 9.05 -1.47
C LEU A 74 -6.72 9.35 -2.87
N GLU A 75 -5.92 9.95 -3.75
CA GLU A 75 -6.29 10.23 -5.15
C GLU A 75 -6.62 8.95 -5.92
N GLU A 76 -5.82 7.90 -5.77
CA GLU A 76 -6.07 6.61 -6.41
C GLU A 76 -7.31 5.92 -5.85
N VAL A 77 -7.56 6.00 -4.53
CA VAL A 77 -8.79 5.49 -3.92
C VAL A 77 -10.00 6.19 -4.54
N VAL A 78 -10.00 7.52 -4.57
CA VAL A 78 -11.11 8.31 -5.13
C VAL A 78 -11.30 7.99 -6.62
N THR A 79 -10.21 7.88 -7.38
CA THR A 79 -10.24 7.54 -8.81
C THR A 79 -10.84 6.16 -9.04
N ARG A 80 -10.43 5.15 -8.27
CA ARG A 80 -10.98 3.78 -8.37
C ARG A 80 -12.43 3.70 -7.94
N ILE A 81 -12.83 4.42 -6.89
CA ILE A 81 -14.24 4.48 -6.48
C ILE A 81 -15.07 5.15 -7.58
N ASN A 82 -14.57 6.21 -8.20
CA ASN A 82 -15.23 6.85 -9.33
C ASN A 82 -15.37 5.89 -10.53
N ASP A 83 -14.33 5.13 -10.87
CA ASP A 83 -14.42 4.09 -11.90
C ASP A 83 -15.51 3.04 -11.57
N LEU A 84 -15.54 2.53 -10.34
CA LEU A 84 -16.58 1.61 -9.89
C LEU A 84 -17.99 2.21 -9.98
N SER A 85 -18.14 3.50 -9.66
CA SER A 85 -19.44 4.19 -9.75
C SER A 85 -20.00 4.22 -11.18
N GLN A 86 -19.13 4.22 -12.18
CA GLN A 86 -19.50 4.28 -13.59
C GLN A 86 -19.62 2.90 -14.22
N ASN A 87 -18.70 1.99 -13.87
CA ASN A 87 -18.42 0.79 -14.65
C ASN A 87 -18.75 -0.53 -13.94
N ALA A 88 -19.12 -0.53 -12.65
CA ALA A 88 -19.50 -1.77 -11.96
C ALA A 88 -20.70 -2.44 -12.63
N LYS A 89 -20.75 -3.78 -12.61
CA LYS A 89 -21.84 -4.54 -13.26
C LYS A 89 -23.15 -4.48 -12.48
N ALA A 90 -23.06 -4.54 -11.15
CA ALA A 90 -24.23 -4.48 -10.28
C ALA A 90 -24.51 -3.02 -9.88
N ASP A 91 -25.77 -2.61 -9.97
CA ASP A 91 -26.17 -1.25 -9.58
C ASP A 91 -25.98 -1.00 -8.08
N ALA A 92 -26.00 -2.05 -7.25
CA ALA A 92 -25.68 -1.96 -5.82
C ALA A 92 -24.23 -1.47 -5.59
N ASP A 93 -23.28 -1.95 -6.39
CA ASP A 93 -21.87 -1.56 -6.29
C ASP A 93 -21.69 -0.11 -6.75
N LYS A 94 -22.36 0.29 -7.84
CA LYS A 94 -22.36 1.70 -8.30
C LYS A 94 -22.91 2.63 -7.24
N LEU A 95 -24.07 2.27 -6.65
CA LEU A 95 -24.71 3.06 -5.60
C LEU A 95 -23.79 3.17 -4.38
N LYS A 96 -23.09 2.09 -4.02
CA LYS A 96 -22.14 2.12 -2.91
C LYS A 96 -20.94 3.02 -3.18
N ALA A 97 -20.42 3.00 -4.40
CA ALA A 97 -19.33 3.88 -4.81
C ALA A 97 -19.75 5.36 -4.80
N LEU A 98 -20.95 5.67 -5.32
CA LEU A 98 -21.53 7.02 -5.26
C LEU A 98 -21.74 7.50 -3.81
N ASP A 99 -22.22 6.63 -2.91
CA ASP A 99 -22.35 6.91 -1.47
C ASP A 99 -20.98 7.26 -0.85
N MET A 100 -19.93 6.49 -1.17
CA MET A 100 -18.58 6.75 -0.67
C MET A 100 -18.02 8.08 -1.16
N LEU A 101 -18.22 8.42 -2.43
CA LEU A 101 -17.82 9.72 -2.99
C LEU A 101 -18.61 10.86 -2.35
N MET A 102 -19.90 10.68 -2.12
CA MET A 102 -20.75 11.68 -1.46
C MET A 102 -20.27 11.96 -0.02
N LYS A 103 -19.83 10.94 0.72
CA LYS A 103 -19.19 11.10 2.04
C LYS A 103 -17.90 11.87 1.96
N TYR A 104 -17.04 11.52 1.01
CA TYR A 104 -15.77 12.20 0.82
C TYR A 104 -15.93 13.69 0.49
N LEU A 105 -16.94 14.04 -0.31
CA LEU A 105 -17.26 15.41 -0.69
C LEU A 105 -17.98 16.22 0.41
N GLY A 106 -18.24 15.63 1.58
CA GLY A 106 -18.99 16.30 2.65
C GLY A 106 -20.48 16.47 2.36
N GLY A 107 -21.04 15.67 1.44
CA GLY A 107 -22.48 15.68 1.14
C GLY A 107 -23.35 15.14 2.27
N TYR A 108 -22.74 14.42 3.23
CA TYR A 108 -23.39 14.05 4.48
C TYR A 108 -23.10 15.10 5.54
N VAL A 109 -24.17 15.65 6.11
CA VAL A 109 -24.07 16.49 7.30
C VAL A 109 -23.66 15.60 8.47
N THR A 110 -22.46 15.81 9.02
CA THR A 110 -22.03 15.09 10.22
C THR A 110 -22.68 15.68 11.46
N ALA A 111 -22.71 14.93 12.57
CA ALA A 111 -23.14 15.46 13.86
C ALA A 111 -22.30 16.68 14.28
N GLN A 112 -21.02 16.72 13.88
CA GLN A 112 -20.13 17.85 14.07
C GLN A 112 -20.52 19.06 13.22
N ASP A 113 -20.88 18.86 11.95
CA ASP A 113 -21.36 19.94 11.08
C ASP A 113 -22.70 20.51 11.58
N LEU A 114 -23.60 19.66 12.07
CA LEU A 114 -24.82 20.09 12.75
C LEU A 114 -24.48 20.90 14.00
N ALA A 115 -23.64 20.37 14.89
CA ALA A 115 -23.28 21.03 16.15
C ALA A 115 -22.57 22.37 15.95
N ALA A 116 -21.71 22.48 14.93
CA ALA A 116 -21.01 23.72 14.57
C ALA A 116 -21.96 24.80 14.04
N ASN A 117 -23.08 24.39 13.41
CA ASN A 117 -24.10 25.30 12.89
C ASN A 117 -25.21 25.64 13.91
N LEU A 118 -25.18 25.06 15.12
CA LEU A 118 -26.10 25.45 16.19
C LEU A 118 -25.60 26.72 16.87
N SER A 119 -26.50 27.68 17.07
CA SER A 119 -26.26 28.78 18.01
C SER A 119 -26.08 28.24 19.42
N GLU A 120 -25.41 29.01 20.30
CA GLU A 120 -25.26 28.65 21.71
C GLU A 120 -26.60 28.31 22.36
N GLU A 121 -27.64 29.10 22.04
CA GLU A 121 -29.00 28.92 22.54
C GLU A 121 -29.65 27.61 22.06
N GLN A 122 -29.41 27.20 20.80
CA GLN A 122 -29.89 25.93 20.28
C GLN A 122 -29.13 24.73 20.86
N ARG A 123 -27.83 24.90 21.14
CA ARG A 123 -26.96 23.88 21.72
C ARG A 123 -27.32 23.59 23.17
N GLU A 124 -27.56 24.64 23.95
CA GLU A 124 -27.95 24.53 25.35
C GLU A 124 -29.32 23.84 25.49
N ARG A 125 -30.28 24.21 24.63
CA ARG A 125 -31.60 23.55 24.57
C ARG A 125 -31.52 22.07 24.19
N LEU A 126 -30.63 21.71 23.25
CA LEU A 126 -30.41 20.32 22.86
C LEU A 126 -29.80 19.51 24.00
N LEU A 127 -28.81 20.07 24.71
CA LEU A 127 -28.19 19.44 25.88
C LEU A 127 -29.20 19.18 26.99
N GLU A 128 -30.07 20.15 27.30
CA GLU A 128 -31.13 19.98 28.30
C GLU A 128 -32.11 18.83 27.95
N GLU A 129 -32.51 18.71 26.68
CA GLU A 129 -33.38 17.62 26.23
C GLU A 129 -32.70 16.25 26.29
N LEU A 130 -31.40 16.18 25.96
CA LEU A 130 -30.63 14.93 26.02
C LEU A 130 -30.45 14.45 27.46
N ILE A 131 -30.10 15.35 28.38
CA ILE A 131 -29.96 15.03 29.81
C ILE A 131 -31.27 14.47 30.37
N LYS A 132 -32.41 15.13 30.08
CA LYS A 132 -33.75 14.66 30.49
C LYS A 132 -34.12 13.26 29.96
N ARG A 133 -33.54 12.84 28.84
CA ARG A 133 -33.76 11.50 28.26
C ARG A 133 -32.82 10.45 28.81
N VAL A 134 -31.61 10.83 29.23
CA VAL A 134 -30.63 9.93 29.85
C VAL A 134 -30.99 9.64 31.32
N ASP A 135 -31.60 10.61 32.02
CA ASP A 135 -32.04 10.46 33.41
C ASP A 135 -33.40 9.75 33.58
N LYS A 136 -33.95 9.19 32.50
CA LYS A 136 -35.19 8.37 32.49
C LYS A 136 -34.87 6.90 32.28
#